data_AF-A0A7V4P9W2-F1
#
_entry.id   AF-A0A7V4P9W2-F1
#
_cell.length_a   1.000
_cell.length_b   1.000
_cell.length_c   1.000
_cell.angle_alpha   90.00
_cell.angle_beta   90.00
_cell.angle_gamma   90.00
#
_symmetry.space_group_name_H-M   'P 1'
#
loop_
_entity.id
_entity.type
_entity.pdbx_description
1 polymer ?
#
loop_
_entity_poly.entity_id
_entity_poly.type
_entity_poly.pdbx_seq_one_letter_code
_entity_poly.pdbx_strand_id
1 'polypeptide(L)'
;MGLWSLLTGWHKLTPQAAVRKKLPRDKQPAAGNRRCRFERMEPRRLLDADPIRIGVTYLEEDSGSDLHGDTFQILFEGGAPGTELTRLIIDGDHGPAGLSVGDMIFDTIKGGLGADEAFALQVVSSTGIEHVGWQLADGGTKLIFEFRGFHAGEKLVFSVDVDEVQDFDPAETNQQLINEGIDPIASGVEFQGS
;
A
#
# COMPACT_ATOMS: atom_id res chain seq x y z
N MET A 1 -50.23 -112.72 5.55
CA MET A 1 -51.45 -112.84 6.38
C MET A 1 -52.11 -111.46 6.46
N GLY A 2 -53.40 -111.37 6.11
CA GLY A 2 -54.32 -110.23 6.41
C GLY A 2 -54.25 -109.05 5.44
N LEU A 3 -55.20 -108.88 4.50
CA LEU A 3 -56.56 -108.27 4.62
C LEU A 3 -56.51 -106.74 4.83
N TRP A 4 -56.95 -105.94 3.83
CA TRP A 4 -58.30 -105.34 3.72
C TRP A 4 -58.61 -104.46 4.94
N SER A 5 -58.96 -103.18 4.85
CA SER A 5 -60.18 -102.64 4.23
C SER A 5 -60.26 -101.15 4.67
N LEU A 6 -60.54 -100.16 3.81
CA LEU A 6 -61.88 -99.69 3.37
C LEU A 6 -62.33 -98.38 4.08
N LEU A 7 -62.73 -97.42 3.23
CA LEU A 7 -63.90 -96.50 3.38
C LEU A 7 -63.73 -95.36 4.41
N THR A 8 -64.18 -94.12 4.21
CA THR A 8 -65.24 -93.53 3.35
C THR A 8 -65.14 -92.00 3.45
N GLY A 9 -65.39 -91.25 2.37
CA GLY A 9 -66.58 -90.38 2.23
C GLY A 9 -66.32 -88.90 2.58
N TRP A 10 -66.01 -88.04 1.60
CA TRP A 10 -66.92 -87.12 0.86
C TRP A 10 -67.10 -85.71 1.45
N HIS A 11 -66.50 -84.73 0.73
CA HIS A 11 -67.03 -83.42 0.28
C HIS A 11 -67.32 -82.30 1.30
N LYS A 12 -66.99 -81.00 1.13
CA LYS A 12 -66.57 -80.13 0.00
C LYS A 12 -65.81 -78.92 0.57
N LEU A 13 -64.96 -78.26 -0.23
CA LEU A 13 -64.95 -76.80 -0.52
C LEU A 13 -63.61 -76.40 -1.20
N THR A 14 -63.71 -75.94 -2.44
CA THR A 14 -62.70 -75.22 -3.25
C THR A 14 -62.64 -73.73 -2.86
N PRO A 15 -61.72 -72.91 -3.40
CA PRO A 15 -60.27 -73.02 -3.47
C PRO A 15 -59.59 -71.70 -3.00
N GLN A 16 -58.41 -71.73 -2.38
CA GLN A 16 -57.56 -70.54 -2.34
C GLN A 16 -56.10 -70.88 -2.66
N ALA A 17 -55.64 -70.28 -3.76
CA ALA A 17 -54.29 -70.35 -4.27
C ALA A 17 -53.30 -69.83 -3.23
N ALA A 18 -52.32 -70.68 -2.87
CA ALA A 18 -51.19 -70.27 -2.06
C ALA A 18 -50.29 -69.35 -2.89
N VAL A 19 -50.37 -68.04 -2.61
CA VAL A 19 -49.46 -67.02 -3.14
C VAL A 19 -48.05 -67.31 -2.61
N ARG A 20 -47.16 -67.71 -3.52
CA ARG A 20 -45.71 -67.84 -3.26
C ARG A 20 -45.16 -66.47 -2.87
N LYS A 21 -44.88 -66.25 -1.58
CA LYS A 21 -44.15 -65.06 -1.10
C LYS A 21 -42.73 -65.12 -1.66
N LYS A 22 -42.42 -64.27 -2.65
CA LYS A 22 -41.03 -64.01 -3.07
C LYS A 22 -40.33 -63.31 -1.91
N LEU A 23 -39.21 -63.88 -1.46
CA LEU A 23 -38.29 -63.24 -0.51
C LEU A 23 -37.85 -61.87 -1.07
N PRO A 24 -37.68 -60.85 -0.23
CA PRO A 24 -37.19 -59.55 -0.69
C PRO A 24 -35.79 -59.74 -1.27
N ARG A 25 -35.65 -59.34 -2.54
CA ARG A 25 -34.39 -59.28 -3.25
C ARG A 25 -33.48 -58.34 -2.47
N ASP A 26 -32.31 -58.83 -2.07
CA ASP A 26 -31.26 -58.05 -1.44
C ASP A 26 -31.10 -56.74 -2.21
N LYS A 27 -31.28 -55.60 -1.53
CA LYS A 27 -31.00 -54.29 -2.11
C LYS A 27 -29.48 -54.24 -2.28
N GLN A 28 -28.99 -54.64 -3.45
CA GLN A 28 -27.65 -54.24 -3.88
C GLN A 28 -27.55 -52.73 -3.64
N PRO A 29 -26.53 -52.24 -2.91
CA PRO A 29 -26.33 -50.81 -2.79
C PRO A 29 -26.26 -50.29 -4.22
N ALA A 30 -27.18 -49.38 -4.57
CA ALA A 30 -27.12 -48.71 -5.85
C ALA A 30 -25.71 -48.16 -5.93
N ALA A 31 -24.89 -48.72 -6.83
CA ALA A 31 -23.58 -48.19 -7.13
C ALA A 31 -23.86 -46.79 -7.68
N GLY A 32 -23.87 -45.80 -6.79
CA GLY A 32 -24.10 -44.43 -7.14
C GLY A 32 -23.03 -44.10 -8.18
N ASN A 33 -23.45 -43.82 -9.41
CA ASN A 33 -22.56 -43.42 -10.47
C ASN A 33 -21.75 -42.23 -9.95
N ARG A 34 -20.51 -42.48 -9.51
CA ARG A 34 -19.52 -41.44 -9.28
C ARG A 34 -19.22 -40.86 -10.66
N ARG A 35 -19.98 -39.84 -11.03
CA ARG A 35 -19.78 -39.10 -12.28
C ARG A 35 -18.57 -38.21 -12.06
N CYS A 36 -17.40 -38.62 -12.54
CA CYS A 36 -16.29 -37.70 -12.73
C CYS A 36 -16.73 -36.63 -13.72
N ARG A 37 -16.78 -35.37 -13.29
CA ARG A 37 -16.97 -34.21 -14.16
C ARG A 37 -15.68 -33.42 -14.13
N PHE A 38 -15.23 -32.99 -15.30
CA PHE A 38 -14.16 -32.02 -15.41
C PHE A 38 -14.79 -30.64 -15.29
N GLU A 39 -14.37 -29.86 -14.32
CA GLU A 39 -14.71 -28.44 -14.24
C GLU A 39 -13.71 -27.65 -15.08
N ARG A 40 -14.21 -26.66 -15.82
CA ARG A 40 -13.36 -25.78 -16.61
C ARG A 40 -12.60 -24.89 -15.63
N MET A 41 -11.30 -25.12 -15.51
CA MET A 41 -10.41 -24.23 -14.76
C MET A 41 -10.49 -22.83 -15.36
N GLU A 42 -10.57 -21.83 -14.49
CA GLU A 42 -10.38 -20.45 -14.91
C GLU A 42 -8.98 -20.27 -15.51
N PRO A 43 -8.81 -19.39 -16.51
CA PRO A 43 -7.49 -19.09 -17.05
C PRO A 43 -6.55 -18.66 -15.94
N ARG A 44 -5.36 -19.26 -15.89
CA ARG A 44 -4.28 -18.76 -15.04
C ARG A 44 -3.93 -17.35 -15.51
N ARG A 45 -4.22 -16.36 -14.69
CA ARG A 45 -3.74 -14.98 -14.88
C ARG A 45 -2.52 -14.79 -14.01
N LEU A 46 -1.47 -14.19 -14.57
CA LEU A 46 -0.39 -13.66 -13.76
C LEU A 46 -0.98 -12.51 -12.92
N LEU A 47 -0.73 -12.51 -11.62
CA LEU A 47 -0.83 -11.29 -10.83
C LEU A 47 0.40 -10.46 -11.16
N ASP A 48 0.32 -9.71 -12.26
CA ASP A 48 1.30 -8.69 -12.59
C ASP A 48 0.83 -7.39 -11.97
N ALA A 49 1.60 -6.88 -11.01
CA ALA A 49 1.37 -5.56 -10.45
C ALA A 49 2.32 -4.60 -11.16
N ASP A 50 1.80 -3.48 -11.64
CA ASP A 50 2.62 -2.35 -12.03
C ASP A 50 2.82 -1.48 -10.78
N PRO A 51 3.93 -1.66 -10.03
CA PRO A 51 4.11 -0.97 -8.76
C PRO A 51 4.29 0.52 -9.00
N ILE A 52 3.70 1.32 -8.12
CA ILE A 52 3.97 2.76 -8.09
C ILE A 52 5.43 2.96 -7.68
N ARG A 53 6.18 3.69 -8.49
CA ARG A 53 7.56 4.11 -8.21
C ARG A 53 7.59 5.62 -8.17
N ILE A 54 8.02 6.18 -7.05
CA ILE A 54 8.20 7.62 -6.87
C ILE A 54 9.70 7.89 -6.94
N GLY A 55 10.07 8.93 -7.69
CA GLY A 55 11.44 9.43 -7.76
C GLY A 55 11.47 10.89 -7.39
N VAL A 56 12.46 11.27 -6.59
CA VAL A 56 12.76 12.65 -6.23
C VAL A 56 14.20 12.93 -6.59
N THR A 57 14.44 14.01 -7.33
CA THR A 57 15.78 14.56 -7.52
C THR A 57 15.89 15.82 -6.67
N TYR A 58 16.88 15.83 -5.80
CA TYR A 58 17.29 17.00 -5.03
C TYR A 58 18.51 17.64 -5.70
N LEU A 59 18.44 18.96 -5.91
CA LEU A 59 19.56 19.76 -6.40
C LEU A 59 19.77 20.90 -5.42
N GLU A 60 20.87 20.83 -4.70
CA GLU A 60 21.37 21.95 -3.92
C GLU A 60 21.77 23.06 -4.91
N GLU A 61 21.16 24.24 -4.77
CA GLU A 61 21.40 25.38 -5.67
C GLU A 61 22.17 26.52 -4.99
N ASP A 62 22.47 26.38 -3.70
CA ASP A 62 23.19 27.38 -2.95
C ASP A 62 24.72 27.22 -3.06
N SER A 63 25.45 28.23 -2.60
CA SER A 63 26.91 28.19 -2.44
C SER A 63 27.32 28.80 -1.10
N GLY A 64 26.43 28.73 -0.10
CA GLY A 64 26.58 29.18 1.28
C GLY A 64 26.02 30.57 1.57
N SER A 65 24.82 30.91 1.09
CA SER A 65 24.14 32.19 1.37
C SER A 65 22.61 32.16 1.35
N ASP A 66 21.97 31.01 1.10
CA ASP A 66 20.52 30.75 1.03
C ASP A 66 19.71 31.80 0.25
N LEU A 67 20.34 32.43 -0.74
CA LEU A 67 19.71 33.45 -1.57
C LEU A 67 18.69 32.84 -2.55
N HIS A 68 18.83 31.53 -2.81
CA HIS A 68 17.94 30.71 -3.60
C HIS A 68 17.76 29.38 -2.86
N GLY A 69 16.53 28.87 -2.79
CA GLY A 69 16.29 27.56 -2.19
C GLY A 69 16.64 26.42 -3.13
N ASP A 70 16.82 25.24 -2.56
CA ASP A 70 17.13 24.01 -3.27
C ASP A 70 15.99 23.52 -4.14
N THR A 71 16.32 22.93 -5.29
CA THR A 71 15.32 22.47 -6.25
C THR A 71 15.01 20.99 -6.08
N PHE A 72 13.73 20.70 -5.96
CA PHE A 72 13.19 19.34 -5.95
C PHE A 72 12.41 19.04 -7.24
N GLN A 73 12.63 17.86 -7.80
CA GLN A 73 11.86 17.36 -8.95
C GLN A 73 11.22 16.01 -8.60
N ILE A 74 9.90 15.97 -8.60
CA ILE A 74 9.13 14.76 -8.27
C ILE A 74 8.45 14.21 -9.51
N LEU A 75 8.66 12.92 -9.74
CA LEU A 75 7.96 12.11 -10.73
C LEU A 75 7.44 10.84 -10.08
N PHE A 76 6.37 10.28 -10.64
CA PHE A 76 6.02 8.90 -10.37
C PHE A 76 5.61 8.15 -11.63
N GLU A 77 5.81 6.84 -11.61
CA GLU A 77 5.45 5.90 -12.65
C GLU A 77 4.73 4.67 -12.07
N GLY A 78 4.07 3.92 -12.93
CA GLY A 78 3.35 2.70 -12.58
C GLY A 78 1.95 2.95 -12.03
N GLY A 79 1.35 1.90 -11.47
CA GLY A 79 -0.04 1.88 -11.05
C GLY A 79 -1.02 1.49 -12.17
N ALA A 80 -2.25 1.14 -11.78
CA ALA A 80 -3.31 0.84 -12.75
C ALA A 80 -3.75 2.11 -13.50
N PRO A 81 -4.41 1.99 -14.68
CA PRO A 81 -4.95 3.15 -15.38
C PRO A 81 -5.84 4.02 -14.49
N GLY A 82 -5.57 5.33 -14.47
CA GLY A 82 -6.26 6.29 -13.60
C GLY A 82 -5.70 6.40 -12.18
N THR A 83 -4.53 5.82 -11.91
CA THR A 83 -3.82 6.05 -10.64
C THR A 83 -3.44 7.53 -10.51
N GLU A 84 -3.63 8.07 -9.30
CA GLU A 84 -3.24 9.42 -8.92
C GLU A 84 -2.34 9.37 -7.68
N LEU A 85 -1.25 10.13 -7.69
CA LEU A 85 -0.53 10.47 -6.47
C LEU A 85 -1.31 11.56 -5.75
N THR A 86 -1.83 11.27 -4.56
CA THR A 86 -2.68 12.21 -3.81
C THR A 86 -1.98 12.86 -2.63
N ARG A 87 -0.89 12.26 -2.14
CA ARG A 87 -0.12 12.76 -1.01
C ARG A 87 1.34 12.33 -1.13
N LEU A 88 2.25 13.27 -0.86
CA LEU A 88 3.67 13.01 -0.65
C LEU A 88 4.08 13.63 0.69
N ILE A 89 4.92 12.92 1.43
CA ILE A 89 5.56 13.42 2.64
C ILE A 89 7.06 13.26 2.40
N ILE A 90 7.80 14.35 2.59
CA ILE A 90 9.26 14.33 2.67
C ILE A 90 9.58 14.55 4.14
N ASP A 91 10.33 13.62 4.74
CA ASP A 91 10.56 13.54 6.17
C ASP A 91 12.06 13.60 6.49
N GLY A 92 12.54 14.80 6.79
CA GLY A 92 13.93 15.06 7.16
C GLY A 92 14.31 14.63 8.58
N ASP A 93 13.40 14.03 9.36
CA ASP A 93 13.70 13.44 10.68
C ASP A 93 14.37 12.07 10.47
N HIS A 94 15.70 12.05 10.54
CA HIS A 94 16.54 10.87 10.33
C HIS A 94 16.88 10.18 11.66
N GLY A 95 16.70 10.90 12.77
CA GLY A 95 17.04 10.45 14.10
C GLY A 95 15.86 9.93 14.94
N PRO A 96 15.97 10.05 16.27
CA PRO A 96 14.86 9.84 17.18
C PRO A 96 13.81 10.94 17.02
N ALA A 97 12.53 10.58 17.14
CA ALA A 97 11.42 11.51 17.05
C ALA A 97 11.67 12.84 17.80
N GLY A 98 11.70 13.92 17.05
CA GLY A 98 12.11 15.24 17.53
C GLY A 98 13.08 15.88 16.54
N LEU A 99 13.77 16.92 16.98
CA LEU A 99 14.93 17.46 16.26
C LEU A 99 16.19 16.82 16.84
N SER A 100 17.14 16.46 15.99
CA SER A 100 18.37 15.80 16.34
C SER A 100 19.46 16.03 15.28
N VAL A 101 20.70 15.71 15.63
CA VAL A 101 21.84 15.85 14.73
C VAL A 101 21.65 14.93 13.51
N GLY A 102 21.85 15.49 12.32
CA GLY A 102 21.67 14.86 11.01
C GLY A 102 20.27 15.01 10.43
N ASP A 103 19.34 15.67 11.13
CA ASP A 103 18.03 15.97 10.57
C ASP A 103 18.11 17.10 9.54
N MET A 104 17.29 16.99 8.49
CA MET A 104 17.09 18.03 7.50
C MET A 104 15.88 18.89 7.88
N ILE A 105 16.05 20.20 7.95
CA ILE A 105 14.98 21.15 8.23
C ILE A 105 14.73 22.05 7.03
N PHE A 106 13.50 22.55 6.91
CA PHE A 106 13.14 23.52 5.89
C PHE A 106 13.08 24.92 6.51
N ASP A 107 14.08 25.77 6.26
CA ASP A 107 14.01 27.20 6.61
C ASP A 107 13.14 27.94 5.58
N THR A 108 12.13 28.67 6.05
CA THR A 108 11.22 29.41 5.18
C THR A 108 11.10 30.88 5.57
N ILE A 109 11.65 31.26 6.72
CA ILE A 109 11.48 32.58 7.33
C ILE A 109 12.80 33.00 7.95
N LYS A 110 13.41 34.04 7.37
CA LYS A 110 14.64 34.63 7.88
C LYS A 110 14.55 34.98 9.37
N GLY A 111 15.51 34.47 10.14
CA GLY A 111 15.57 34.64 11.60
C GLY A 111 14.66 33.67 12.36
N GLY A 112 14.09 32.68 11.67
CA GLY A 112 13.47 31.49 12.21
C GLY A 112 14.50 30.46 12.67
N LEU A 113 14.12 29.19 12.66
CA LEU A 113 15.03 28.09 12.94
C LEU A 113 15.66 27.65 11.62
N GLY A 114 16.95 27.96 11.48
CA GLY A 114 17.75 27.78 10.26
C GLY A 114 18.98 28.69 10.31
N ALA A 115 19.90 28.51 9.38
CA ALA A 115 21.15 29.27 9.31
C ALA A 115 21.07 30.40 8.25
N ASP A 116 21.92 31.41 8.40
CA ASP A 116 22.10 32.50 7.43
C ASP A 116 20.83 33.22 6.90
N GLU A 117 20.39 32.92 5.67
CA GLU A 117 19.21 33.56 5.04
C GLU A 117 17.95 32.70 5.23
N ALA A 118 17.07 32.60 4.22
CA ALA A 118 15.88 31.75 4.23
C ALA A 118 15.17 31.83 2.87
N PHE A 119 14.72 30.70 2.35
CA PHE A 119 13.92 30.64 1.13
C PHE A 119 12.59 29.90 1.27
N ALA A 120 11.50 30.68 1.30
CA ALA A 120 10.15 30.15 1.35
C ALA A 120 9.82 29.24 0.15
N LEU A 121 9.05 28.18 0.40
CA LEU A 121 8.65 27.22 -0.62
C LEU A 121 7.93 27.89 -1.81
N GLN A 122 8.41 27.60 -3.02
CA GLN A 122 7.82 28.04 -4.27
C GLN A 122 7.63 26.87 -5.23
N VAL A 123 6.41 26.71 -5.76
CA VAL A 123 6.18 25.79 -6.89
C VAL A 123 6.71 26.44 -8.16
N VAL A 124 7.77 25.87 -8.72
CA VAL A 124 8.42 26.33 -9.96
C VAL A 124 7.66 25.82 -11.19
N SER A 125 7.16 24.57 -11.15
CA SER A 125 6.35 23.98 -12.23
C SER A 125 5.48 22.84 -11.72
N SER A 126 4.23 22.73 -12.21
CA SER A 126 3.29 21.65 -11.88
C SER A 126 2.55 21.17 -13.13
N THR A 127 3.30 20.80 -14.17
CA THR A 127 2.72 20.55 -15.50
C THR A 127 1.86 19.29 -15.50
N GLY A 128 0.59 19.42 -15.86
CA GLY A 128 -0.39 18.32 -15.89
C GLY A 128 -1.20 18.17 -14.60
N ILE A 129 -0.71 18.71 -13.48
CA ILE A 129 -1.29 18.52 -12.16
C ILE A 129 -2.41 19.55 -11.93
N GLU A 130 -3.61 19.10 -11.57
CA GLU A 130 -4.77 19.99 -11.37
C GLU A 130 -4.67 20.84 -10.09
N HIS A 131 -4.13 20.26 -9.00
CA HIS A 131 -3.99 20.94 -7.72
C HIS A 131 -2.74 20.49 -6.98
N VAL A 132 -2.02 21.47 -6.43
CA VAL A 132 -0.87 21.29 -5.55
C VAL A 132 -1.11 22.15 -4.31
N GLY A 133 -1.32 21.50 -3.16
CA GLY A 133 -1.33 22.13 -1.85
C GLY A 133 -0.19 21.60 -1.00
N TRP A 134 0.27 22.37 -0.04
CA TRP A 134 1.33 21.95 0.88
C TRP A 134 1.11 22.44 2.29
N GLN A 135 1.73 21.73 3.24
CA GLN A 135 1.88 22.11 4.63
C GLN A 135 3.36 22.02 4.96
N LEU A 136 3.91 23.14 5.41
CA LEU A 136 5.29 23.27 5.82
C LEU A 136 5.35 24.23 7.00
N ALA A 137 6.05 23.83 8.05
CA ALA A 137 6.38 24.70 9.17
C ALA A 137 7.83 25.16 9.03
N ASP A 138 8.08 26.41 9.35
CA ASP A 138 9.41 26.99 9.42
C ASP A 138 10.31 26.22 10.40
N GLY A 139 11.50 25.82 9.95
CA GLY A 139 12.44 24.96 10.69
C GLY A 139 11.90 23.56 11.01
N GLY A 140 10.81 23.16 10.35
CA GLY A 140 10.23 21.84 10.50
C GLY A 140 10.97 20.80 9.65
N THR A 141 10.91 19.53 10.05
CA THR A 141 11.48 18.41 9.29
C THR A 141 10.51 17.78 8.29
N LYS A 142 9.22 18.17 8.31
CA LYS A 142 8.17 17.54 7.49
C LYS A 142 7.57 18.50 6.49
N LEU A 143 7.70 18.16 5.20
CA LEU A 143 6.99 18.78 4.10
C LEU A 143 5.91 17.83 3.58
N ILE A 144 4.65 18.26 3.65
CA ILE A 144 3.51 17.45 3.20
C ILE A 144 2.89 18.13 1.98
N PHE A 145 2.81 17.41 0.87
CA PHE A 145 2.03 17.81 -0.29
C PHE A 145 0.70 17.05 -0.37
N GLU A 146 -0.32 17.74 -0.84
CA GLU A 146 -1.64 17.20 -1.20
C GLU A 146 -1.95 17.53 -2.66
N PHE A 147 -2.33 16.52 -3.42
CA PHE A 147 -2.50 16.62 -4.86
C PHE A 147 -3.89 16.20 -5.32
N ARG A 148 -4.30 16.72 -6.48
CA ARG A 148 -5.39 16.18 -7.29
C ARG A 148 -4.94 16.15 -8.75
N GLY A 149 -5.25 15.06 -9.45
CA GLY A 149 -4.91 14.91 -10.86
C GLY A 149 -3.42 14.86 -11.14
N PHE A 150 -2.60 14.43 -10.17
CA PHE A 150 -1.19 14.12 -10.42
C PHE A 150 -1.12 12.68 -10.93
N HIS A 151 -0.93 12.51 -12.23
CA HIS A 151 -0.86 11.23 -12.94
C HIS A 151 0.57 10.81 -13.29
N ALA A 152 0.75 9.52 -13.59
CA ALA A 152 2.06 8.97 -13.95
C ALA A 152 2.64 9.68 -15.18
N GLY A 153 3.92 10.04 -15.11
CA GLY A 153 4.64 10.79 -16.16
C GLY A 153 4.53 12.31 -16.09
N GLU A 154 3.71 12.85 -15.19
CA GLU A 154 3.68 14.28 -14.88
C GLU A 154 4.81 14.66 -13.90
N LYS A 155 5.07 15.97 -13.79
CA LYS A 155 6.19 16.47 -12.98
C LYS A 155 5.79 17.65 -12.11
N LEU A 156 6.16 17.55 -10.84
CA LEU A 156 6.23 18.68 -9.92
C LEU A 156 7.69 19.12 -9.78
N VAL A 157 7.93 20.43 -9.87
CA VAL A 157 9.19 21.08 -9.52
C VAL A 157 8.87 22.17 -8.51
N PHE A 158 9.55 22.16 -7.37
CA PHE A 158 9.46 23.21 -6.37
C PHE A 158 10.86 23.54 -5.84
N SER A 159 10.97 24.70 -5.21
CA SER A 159 12.19 25.13 -4.53
C SER A 159 11.86 25.57 -3.11
N VAL A 160 12.74 25.27 -2.16
CA VAL A 160 12.66 25.62 -0.73
C VAL A 160 14.05 25.50 -0.14
N ASP A 161 14.34 26.29 0.88
CA ASP A 161 15.58 26.14 1.64
C ASP A 161 15.64 24.84 2.43
N VAL A 162 16.84 24.26 2.54
CA VAL A 162 17.09 23.08 3.34
C VAL A 162 18.41 23.20 4.08
N ASP A 163 18.33 23.14 5.41
CA ASP A 163 19.50 23.15 6.27
C ASP A 163 19.71 21.78 6.95
N GLU A 164 20.95 21.51 7.37
CA GLU A 164 21.30 20.35 8.20
C GLU A 164 21.53 20.75 9.65
N VAL A 165 20.97 19.99 10.59
CA VAL A 165 21.32 20.09 12.01
C VAL A 165 22.65 19.38 12.30
N GLN A 166 23.75 20.10 12.48
CA GLN A 166 25.07 19.52 12.76
C GLN A 166 25.41 19.43 14.26
N ASP A 167 24.92 20.39 15.05
CA ASP A 167 24.99 20.38 16.50
C ASP A 167 23.62 20.73 17.10
N PHE A 168 23.25 20.02 18.16
CA PHE A 168 21.95 20.20 18.80
C PHE A 168 22.01 19.88 20.29
N ASP A 169 21.77 20.89 21.11
CA ASP A 169 21.51 20.74 22.54
C ASP A 169 20.01 21.00 22.83
N PRO A 170 19.21 19.98 23.19
CA PRO A 170 17.80 20.15 23.51
C PRO A 170 17.56 21.01 24.77
N ALA A 171 18.58 21.31 25.57
CA ALA A 171 18.50 22.21 26.71
C ALA A 171 18.79 23.68 26.36
N GLU A 172 19.34 23.96 25.18
CA GLU A 172 19.56 25.33 24.71
C GLU A 172 18.23 26.00 24.35
N THR A 173 18.09 27.27 24.71
CA THR A 173 16.89 28.08 24.48
C THR A 173 17.19 29.39 23.77
N ASN A 174 18.46 29.74 23.62
CA ASN A 174 18.94 30.86 22.83
C ASN A 174 18.96 30.47 21.36
N GLN A 175 18.01 31.00 20.60
CA GLN A 175 17.86 30.72 19.18
C GLN A 175 19.11 31.02 18.35
N GLN A 176 19.86 32.08 18.68
CA GLN A 176 21.09 32.38 17.96
C GLN A 176 22.14 31.28 18.13
N LEU A 177 22.28 30.73 19.35
CA LEU A 177 23.21 29.62 19.61
C LEU A 177 22.73 28.31 18.97
N ILE A 178 21.42 28.09 18.88
CA ILE A 178 20.85 26.93 18.17
C ILE A 178 21.19 27.03 16.68
N ASN A 179 20.95 28.19 16.06
CA ASN A 179 21.20 28.39 14.63
C ASN A 179 22.69 28.33 14.29
N GLU A 180 23.61 28.63 15.22
CA GLU A 180 25.06 28.41 15.04
C GLU A 180 25.44 26.92 14.88
N GLY A 181 24.57 26.00 15.30
CA GLY A 181 24.74 24.55 15.13
C GLY A 181 24.10 23.98 13.86
N ILE A 182 23.52 24.83 13.01
CA ILE A 182 22.85 24.45 11.76
C ILE A 182 23.79 24.81 10.60
N ASP A 183 23.95 23.89 9.65
CA ASP A 183 24.67 24.13 8.40
C ASP A 183 23.68 24.59 7.34
N PRO A 184 23.86 25.79 6.75
CA PRO A 184 22.99 26.29 5.68
C PRO A 184 23.08 25.44 4.40
N ILE A 185 24.09 24.58 4.27
CA ILE A 185 24.26 23.74 3.08
C ILE A 185 23.89 22.29 3.43
N ALA A 186 22.72 21.84 3.00
CA ALA A 186 22.36 20.43 3.02
C ALA A 186 22.77 19.72 1.72
N SER A 187 23.73 18.79 1.78
CA SER A 187 24.12 18.04 0.58
C SER A 187 23.12 16.95 0.24
N GLY A 188 23.07 16.55 -1.04
CA GLY A 188 22.20 15.45 -1.47
C GLY A 188 22.55 14.09 -0.89
N VAL A 189 23.74 13.93 -0.29
CA VAL A 189 24.11 12.70 0.44
C VAL A 189 23.49 12.71 1.84
N GLU A 190 23.46 13.85 2.52
CA GLU A 190 22.80 14.02 3.81
C GLU A 190 21.28 13.92 3.68
N PHE A 191 20.71 14.49 2.61
CA PHE A 191 19.27 14.40 2.35
C PHE A 191 18.78 12.99 1.98
N GLN A 192 19.68 12.03 1.74
CA GLN A 192 19.29 10.69 1.32
C GLN A 192 18.60 9.92 2.46
N GLY A 193 17.35 9.53 2.24
CA GLY A 193 16.58 8.73 3.21
C GLY A 193 15.32 9.43 3.72
N SER A 194 15.17 10.71 3.38
CA SER A 194 13.99 11.55 3.62
C SER A 194 12.74 11.15 2.82
#